data_AF-G7NLS8-F1
#
_entry.id   AF-G7NLS8-F1
#
_cell.length_a   1.000
_cell.length_b   1.000
_cell.length_c   1.000
_cell.angle_alpha   90.00
_cell.angle_beta   90.00
_cell.angle_gamma   90.00
#
_symmetry.space_group_name_H-M   'P 1'
#
loop_
_entity.id
_entity.type
_entity.pdbx_description
1 polymer ?
#
loop_
_entity_poly.entity_id
_entity_poly.type
_entity_poly.pdbx_seq_one_letter_code
_entity_poly.pdbx_strand_id
1 'polypeptide(L)'
;MDNKKRLAYAIIQFLHDQLRHGGLSSDAQESLEVAIQCLETAFGVTVEDSDLALPQTLPEIFEAAATGKEVPQDLRSPARTPPSEEDSAEAERLKTEGNEQMKVENFEAAVHFYGKAIELNPANAVYFCNRAAAYSKLGNYAGAVQDCERAICIDPAYSKAYGRMGLALSSLNKHVEAVAYYKKALELDPDNETYKSNLKIAELKLREAPSPTGGVGSFDIAGLLNNPGFMSMASNLMNNPQIQQLMSGMISGGNNPLGTPGTSPSQNDLASLIQAGQQFAQQM
;
A
#
# COMPACT_ATOMS: atom_id res chain seq x y z
N MET A 1 -7.03 -16.81 11.43
CA MET A 1 -6.33 -17.71 10.49
C MET A 1 -7.27 -18.32 9.43
N ASP A 2 -8.58 -18.28 9.64
CA ASP A 2 -9.57 -19.02 8.84
C ASP A 2 -9.82 -18.46 7.42
N ASN A 3 -9.76 -17.13 7.23
CA ASN A 3 -10.07 -16.52 5.93
C ASN A 3 -9.15 -16.95 4.78
N LYS A 4 -7.87 -17.25 5.07
CA LYS A 4 -6.93 -17.73 4.04
C LYS A 4 -7.27 -19.14 3.58
N LYS A 5 -7.71 -20.01 4.51
CA LYS A 5 -8.15 -21.38 4.21
C LYS A 5 -9.47 -21.39 3.45
N ARG A 6 -10.43 -20.55 3.85
CA ARG A 6 -11.70 -20.36 3.12
C ARG A 6 -11.50 -19.87 1.68
N LEU A 7 -10.56 -18.94 1.46
CA LEU A 7 -10.22 -18.50 0.11
C LEU A 7 -9.59 -19.62 -0.71
N ALA A 8 -8.63 -20.36 -0.15
CA ALA A 8 -8.02 -21.51 -0.82
C ALA A 8 -9.06 -22.58 -1.17
N TYR A 9 -9.97 -22.90 -0.23
CA TYR A 9 -11.09 -23.82 -0.44
C TYR A 9 -11.99 -23.39 -1.61
N ALA A 10 -12.39 -22.11 -1.64
CA ALA A 10 -13.24 -21.58 -2.72
C ALA A 10 -12.55 -21.65 -4.11
N ILE A 11 -11.23 -21.44 -4.15
CA ILE A 11 -10.45 -21.61 -5.38
C ILE A 11 -10.42 -23.09 -5.79
N ILE A 12 -10.10 -24.00 -4.87
CA ILE A 12 -10.05 -25.44 -5.14
C ILE A 12 -11.40 -25.95 -5.68
N GLN A 13 -12.51 -25.54 -5.07
CA GLN A 13 -13.85 -25.90 -5.54
C GLN A 13 -14.12 -25.40 -6.96
N PHE A 14 -13.74 -24.17 -7.28
CA PHE A 14 -13.87 -23.64 -8.63
C PHE A 14 -13.05 -24.44 -9.65
N LEU A 15 -11.79 -24.77 -9.35
CA LEU A 15 -10.96 -25.56 -10.26
C LEU A 15 -11.54 -26.98 -10.50
N HIS A 16 -12.10 -27.61 -9.46
CA HIS A 16 -12.81 -28.88 -9.61
C HIS A 16 -14.08 -28.77 -10.47
N ASP A 17 -14.84 -27.68 -10.35
CA ASP A 17 -16.00 -27.41 -11.20
C ASP A 17 -15.59 -27.28 -12.68
N GLN A 18 -14.49 -26.58 -12.95
CA GLN A 18 -13.92 -26.45 -14.30
C GLN A 18 -13.46 -27.79 -14.88
N LEU A 19 -12.91 -28.71 -14.06
CA LEU A 19 -12.58 -30.07 -14.50
C LEU A 19 -13.82 -30.90 -14.89
N ARG A 20 -14.97 -30.66 -14.25
CA ARG A 20 -16.22 -31.41 -14.49
C ARG A 20 -17.06 -30.85 -15.63
N HIS A 21 -17.05 -29.54 -15.82
CA HIS A 21 -17.97 -28.83 -16.71
C HIS A 21 -17.28 -28.03 -17.83
N GLY A 22 -15.95 -27.91 -17.80
CA GLY A 22 -15.18 -27.15 -18.79
C GLY A 22 -14.87 -27.94 -20.05
N GLY A 23 -15.04 -27.31 -21.22
CA GLY A 23 -14.51 -27.78 -22.51
C GLY A 23 -12.98 -27.61 -22.62
N LEU A 24 -12.25 -28.03 -21.58
CA LEU A 24 -10.80 -27.91 -21.48
C LEU A 24 -10.10 -28.98 -22.32
N SER A 25 -8.89 -28.68 -22.81
CA SER A 25 -8.02 -29.68 -23.42
C SER A 25 -7.44 -30.62 -22.35
N SER A 26 -6.98 -31.80 -22.77
CA SER A 26 -6.31 -32.78 -21.88
C SER A 26 -5.17 -32.13 -21.08
N ASP A 27 -4.29 -31.39 -21.76
CA ASP A 27 -3.14 -30.71 -21.13
C ASP A 27 -3.59 -29.67 -20.08
N ALA A 28 -4.72 -28.99 -20.33
CA ALA A 28 -5.27 -28.02 -19.40
C ALA A 28 -5.91 -28.70 -18.18
N GLN A 29 -6.52 -29.87 -18.35
CA GLN A 29 -7.05 -30.67 -17.24
C GLN A 29 -5.93 -31.16 -16.32
N GLU A 30 -4.86 -31.73 -16.88
CA GLU A 30 -3.69 -32.17 -16.10
C GLU A 30 -3.04 -31.02 -15.32
N SER A 31 -2.90 -29.85 -15.97
CA SER A 31 -2.37 -28.65 -15.33
C SER A 31 -3.23 -28.19 -14.15
N LEU A 32 -4.55 -28.34 -14.27
CA LEU A 32 -5.51 -27.92 -13.26
C LEU A 32 -5.53 -28.88 -12.06
N GLU A 33 -5.40 -30.18 -12.30
CA GLU A 33 -5.24 -31.19 -11.25
C GLU A 33 -3.99 -30.94 -10.39
N VAL A 34 -2.86 -30.62 -11.04
CA VAL A 34 -1.62 -30.27 -10.32
C VAL A 34 -1.81 -29.01 -9.48
N ALA A 35 -2.47 -27.98 -10.03
CA ALA A 35 -2.73 -26.74 -9.31
C ALA A 35 -3.60 -26.97 -8.06
N ILE A 36 -4.62 -27.81 -8.16
CA ILE A 36 -5.47 -28.22 -7.03
C ILE A 36 -4.60 -28.85 -5.93
N GLN A 37 -3.81 -29.87 -6.27
CA GLN A 37 -2.99 -30.58 -5.30
C GLN A 37 -1.95 -29.68 -4.61
N CYS A 38 -1.38 -28.72 -5.34
CA CYS A 38 -0.48 -27.71 -4.78
C CYS A 38 -1.20 -26.81 -3.75
N LEU A 39 -2.42 -26.36 -4.06
CA LEU A 39 -3.21 -25.53 -3.15
C LEU A 39 -3.64 -26.30 -1.91
N GLU A 40 -4.09 -27.54 -2.05
CA GLU A 40 -4.46 -28.39 -0.93
C GLU A 40 -3.29 -28.58 0.04
N THR A 41 -2.11 -28.87 -0.50
CA THR A 41 -0.89 -29.07 0.28
C THR A 41 -0.42 -27.78 0.95
N ALA A 42 -0.44 -26.65 0.23
CA ALA A 42 0.06 -25.38 0.73
C ALA A 42 -0.80 -24.80 1.87
N PHE A 43 -2.12 -25.02 1.81
CA PHE A 43 -3.07 -24.43 2.76
C PHE A 43 -3.60 -25.45 3.79
N GLY A 44 -3.34 -26.74 3.60
CA GLY A 44 -3.87 -27.81 4.45
C GLY A 44 -5.40 -27.78 4.46
N VAL A 45 -5.96 -27.85 3.25
CA VAL A 45 -7.39 -27.76 2.95
C VAL A 45 -7.70 -28.80 1.88
N THR A 46 -8.81 -29.51 1.97
CA THR A 46 -9.29 -30.44 0.93
C THR A 46 -10.77 -30.20 0.63
N VAL A 47 -11.31 -30.85 -0.39
CA VAL A 47 -12.73 -30.68 -0.78
C VAL A 47 -13.71 -31.14 0.32
N GLU A 48 -13.26 -32.01 1.23
CA GLU A 48 -14.03 -32.53 2.37
C GLU A 48 -14.24 -31.51 3.50
N ASP A 49 -13.47 -30.42 3.54
CA ASP A 49 -13.57 -29.35 4.56
C ASP A 49 -14.78 -28.44 4.33
N SER A 50 -15.99 -29.03 4.34
CA SER A 50 -17.26 -28.33 4.06
C SER A 50 -17.59 -27.18 5.01
N ASP A 51 -16.96 -27.15 6.19
CA ASP A 51 -17.00 -26.05 7.17
C ASP A 51 -16.27 -24.78 6.69
N LEU A 52 -15.41 -24.89 5.68
CA LEU A 52 -14.76 -23.76 5.00
C LEU A 52 -15.58 -23.22 3.82
N ALA A 53 -16.70 -23.87 3.47
CA ALA A 53 -17.53 -23.47 2.33
C ALA A 53 -18.12 -22.07 2.52
N LEU A 54 -18.11 -21.29 1.46
CA LEU A 54 -18.74 -19.97 1.41
C LEU A 54 -20.18 -20.11 0.89
N PRO A 55 -21.11 -19.23 1.32
CA PRO A 55 -22.47 -19.21 0.80
C PRO A 55 -22.57 -18.91 -0.70
N GLN A 56 -21.52 -18.34 -1.30
CA GLN A 56 -21.44 -17.93 -2.70
C GLN A 56 -20.21 -18.54 -3.35
N THR A 57 -20.34 -18.87 -4.63
CA THR A 57 -19.24 -19.42 -5.43
C THR A 57 -18.24 -18.34 -5.83
N LEU A 58 -17.00 -18.74 -6.11
CA LEU A 58 -15.95 -17.81 -6.53
C LEU A 58 -16.31 -17.00 -7.79
N PRO A 59 -16.94 -17.59 -8.84
CA PRO A 59 -17.41 -16.82 -9.99
C PRO A 59 -18.48 -15.78 -9.64
N GLU A 60 -19.45 -16.10 -8.79
CA GLU A 60 -20.48 -15.16 -8.36
C GLU A 60 -19.87 -13.97 -7.59
N ILE A 61 -18.90 -14.25 -6.73
CA ILE A 61 -18.15 -13.22 -6.00
C ILE A 61 -17.38 -12.32 -6.99
N PHE A 62 -16.74 -12.91 -8.00
CA PHE A 62 -15.97 -12.18 -9.00
C PHE A 62 -16.85 -11.32 -9.92
N GLU A 63 -17.94 -11.87 -10.46
CA GLU A 63 -18.87 -11.15 -11.34
C GLU A 63 -19.51 -9.95 -10.65
N ALA A 64 -19.87 -10.12 -9.38
CA ALA A 64 -20.41 -9.05 -8.57
C ALA A 64 -19.37 -7.97 -8.23
N ALA A 65 -18.10 -8.34 -8.03
CA ALA A 65 -17.02 -7.36 -7.92
C ALA A 65 -16.77 -6.63 -9.25
N ALA A 66 -16.87 -7.34 -10.39
CA ALA A 66 -16.55 -6.83 -11.72
C ALA A 66 -17.63 -5.92 -12.32
N THR A 67 -18.91 -6.18 -12.02
CA THR A 67 -20.04 -5.42 -12.59
C THR A 67 -20.38 -4.16 -11.81
N GLY A 68 -19.75 -3.92 -10.65
CA GLY A 68 -20.16 -2.88 -9.71
C GLY A 68 -21.59 -3.04 -9.18
N LYS A 69 -22.30 -4.10 -9.59
CA LYS A 69 -23.50 -4.60 -8.94
C LYS A 69 -23.02 -5.43 -7.78
N GLU A 70 -23.08 -4.81 -6.60
CA GLU A 70 -22.86 -5.47 -5.33
C GLU A 70 -23.41 -6.91 -5.38
N VAL A 71 -22.55 -7.85 -4.98
CA VAL A 71 -22.88 -9.23 -4.64
C VAL A 71 -24.20 -9.19 -3.85
N PRO A 72 -25.13 -10.17 -3.96
CA PRO A 72 -26.14 -10.36 -2.93
C PRO A 72 -25.44 -10.52 -1.57
N GLN A 73 -25.23 -9.40 -0.89
CA GLN A 73 -24.39 -9.24 0.27
C GLN A 73 -25.22 -9.70 1.46
N ASP A 74 -25.09 -10.96 1.84
CA ASP A 74 -25.59 -11.43 3.14
C ASP A 74 -24.76 -10.86 4.33
N LEU A 75 -23.88 -9.86 4.06
CA LEU A 75 -23.11 -9.12 5.07
C LEU A 75 -23.06 -7.60 4.81
N ARG A 76 -23.98 -7.03 4.02
CA ARG A 76 -24.15 -5.58 3.93
C ARG A 76 -25.61 -5.17 3.98
N SER A 77 -26.07 -5.02 5.21
CA SER A 77 -27.40 -4.49 5.57
C SER A 77 -28.54 -5.38 5.06
N PRO A 78 -29.54 -5.70 5.91
CA PRO A 78 -30.82 -6.14 5.38
C PRO A 78 -31.25 -5.13 4.31
N ALA A 79 -32.15 -5.52 3.42
CA ALA A 79 -33.14 -4.57 2.95
C ALA A 79 -33.84 -3.99 4.21
N ARG A 80 -33.21 -3.03 4.90
CA ARG A 80 -33.78 -2.34 6.03
C ARG A 80 -34.75 -1.40 5.36
N THR A 81 -36.03 -1.71 5.52
CA THR A 81 -36.98 -0.66 5.87
C THR A 81 -36.22 0.45 6.59
N PRO A 82 -36.22 1.69 6.08
CA PRO A 82 -35.50 2.77 6.71
C PRO A 82 -35.75 2.72 8.22
N PRO A 83 -34.71 2.89 9.06
CA PRO A 83 -34.85 2.75 10.50
C PRO A 83 -36.05 3.56 10.96
N SER A 84 -36.82 3.00 11.91
CA SER A 84 -37.99 3.70 12.43
C SER A 84 -37.58 5.10 12.91
N GLU A 85 -38.53 6.04 12.94
CA GLU A 85 -38.22 7.39 13.45
C GLU A 85 -37.67 7.31 14.88
N GLU A 86 -38.15 6.36 15.69
CA GLU A 86 -37.67 6.08 17.03
C GLU A 86 -36.22 5.57 17.04
N ASP A 87 -35.89 4.58 16.21
CA ASP A 87 -34.52 4.06 16.09
C ASP A 87 -33.55 5.12 15.58
N SER A 88 -33.99 5.94 14.62
CA SER A 88 -33.21 7.04 14.08
C SER A 88 -32.95 8.12 15.15
N ALA A 89 -33.97 8.48 15.93
CA ALA A 89 -33.81 9.42 17.03
C ALA A 89 -32.91 8.88 18.15
N GLU A 90 -33.02 7.60 18.49
CA GLU A 90 -32.14 6.95 19.46
C GLU A 90 -30.70 6.84 18.95
N ALA A 91 -30.48 6.50 17.67
CA ALA A 91 -29.16 6.49 17.07
C ALA A 91 -28.48 7.88 17.13
N GLU A 92 -29.24 8.95 16.90
CA GLU A 92 -28.74 10.33 17.04
C GLU A 92 -28.42 10.71 18.50
N ARG A 93 -29.21 10.22 19.47
CA ARG A 93 -28.89 10.37 20.91
C ARG A 93 -27.61 9.64 21.26
N LEU A 94 -27.46 8.38 20.84
CA LEU A 94 -26.26 7.56 21.06
C LEU A 94 -25.02 8.18 20.41
N LYS A 95 -25.14 8.72 19.19
CA LYS A 95 -24.06 9.48 18.55
C LYS A 95 -23.67 10.70 19.40
N THR A 96 -24.64 11.41 19.96
CA THR A 96 -24.38 12.58 20.82
C THR A 96 -23.66 12.17 22.10
N GLU A 97 -24.09 11.09 22.75
CA GLU A 97 -23.40 10.54 23.91
C GLU A 97 -21.97 10.10 23.57
N GLY A 98 -21.78 9.43 22.43
CA GLY A 98 -20.44 9.11 21.90
C GLY A 98 -19.57 10.35 21.70
N ASN A 99 -20.14 11.47 21.24
CA ASN A 99 -19.41 12.73 21.11
C ASN A 99 -19.05 13.33 22.48
N GLU A 100 -19.91 13.22 23.50
CA GLU A 100 -19.59 13.66 24.86
C GLU A 100 -18.45 12.81 25.45
N GLN A 101 -18.48 11.49 25.26
CA GLN A 101 -17.38 10.60 25.66
C GLN A 101 -16.06 10.95 24.96
N MET A 102 -16.10 11.36 23.68
CA MET A 102 -14.91 11.86 22.98
C MET A 102 -14.33 13.14 23.62
N LYS A 103 -15.17 14.04 24.14
CA LYS A 103 -14.72 15.30 24.77
C LYS A 103 -14.03 15.06 26.12
N VAL A 104 -14.46 14.06 26.87
CA VAL A 104 -13.83 13.64 28.13
C VAL A 104 -12.73 12.59 27.92
N GLU A 105 -12.31 12.37 26.66
CA GLU A 105 -11.27 11.44 26.25
C GLU A 105 -11.51 9.96 26.64
N ASN A 106 -12.77 9.60 26.90
CA ASN A 106 -13.18 8.21 27.14
C ASN A 106 -13.51 7.52 25.80
N PHE A 107 -12.46 7.14 25.08
CA PHE A 107 -12.58 6.67 23.70
C PHE A 107 -13.24 5.27 23.61
N GLU A 108 -13.05 4.40 24.60
CA GLU A 108 -13.73 3.09 24.66
C GLU A 108 -15.25 3.25 24.79
N ALA A 109 -15.71 4.15 25.67
CA ALA A 109 -17.14 4.44 25.78
C ALA A 109 -17.67 5.08 24.49
N ALA A 110 -16.91 5.98 23.87
CA ALA A 110 -17.27 6.56 22.59
C ALA A 110 -17.47 5.48 21.51
N VAL A 111 -16.53 4.53 21.38
CA VAL A 111 -16.65 3.38 20.46
C VAL A 111 -17.93 2.60 20.71
N HIS A 112 -18.24 2.31 21.98
CA HIS A 112 -19.44 1.58 22.37
C HIS A 112 -20.72 2.32 21.97
N PHE A 113 -20.83 3.62 22.25
CA PHE A 113 -22.01 4.41 21.88
C PHE A 113 -22.20 4.55 20.38
N TYR A 114 -21.12 4.81 19.62
CA TYR A 114 -21.21 4.79 18.16
C TYR A 114 -21.57 3.41 17.61
N GLY A 115 -21.08 2.33 18.23
CA GLY A 115 -21.46 0.96 17.89
C GLY A 115 -22.96 0.73 18.01
N LYS A 116 -23.57 1.14 19.12
CA LYS A 116 -25.02 1.07 19.30
C LYS A 116 -25.78 1.93 18.27
N ALA A 117 -25.29 3.14 17.97
CA ALA A 117 -25.90 3.98 16.93
C ALA A 117 -25.88 3.30 15.54
N ILE A 118 -24.79 2.59 15.22
CA ILE A 118 -24.65 1.81 13.99
C ILE A 118 -25.61 0.61 13.95
N GLU A 119 -25.82 -0.08 15.07
CA GLU A 119 -26.77 -1.21 15.15
C GLU A 119 -28.21 -0.78 14.83
N LEU A 120 -28.60 0.43 15.29
CA LEU A 120 -29.91 1.02 15.03
C LEU A 120 -30.02 1.58 13.61
N ASN A 121 -29.01 2.32 13.15
CA ASN A 121 -29.00 2.90 11.80
C ASN A 121 -27.63 2.69 11.12
N PRO A 122 -27.47 1.58 10.38
CA PRO A 122 -26.20 1.20 9.73
C PRO A 122 -25.96 1.90 8.39
N ALA A 123 -26.86 2.82 8.00
CA ALA A 123 -26.81 3.58 6.75
C ALA A 123 -26.31 5.02 6.97
N ASN A 124 -25.85 5.38 8.17
CA ASN A 124 -25.31 6.71 8.46
C ASN A 124 -23.77 6.69 8.49
N ALA A 125 -23.14 7.34 7.51
CA ALA A 125 -21.68 7.42 7.39
C ALA A 125 -21.01 8.15 8.58
N VAL A 126 -21.74 9.04 9.25
CA VAL A 126 -21.22 9.84 10.37
C VAL A 126 -20.85 8.95 11.56
N TYR A 127 -21.64 7.92 11.86
CA TYR A 127 -21.39 7.07 13.03
C TYR A 127 -20.12 6.25 12.86
N PHE A 128 -19.95 5.62 11.69
CA PHE A 128 -18.72 4.91 11.34
C PHE A 128 -17.52 5.84 11.35
N CYS A 129 -17.63 7.01 10.69
CA CYS A 129 -16.55 7.98 10.69
C CYS A 129 -16.17 8.40 12.12
N ASN A 130 -17.15 8.68 13.00
CA ASN A 130 -16.92 9.05 14.40
C ASN A 130 -16.27 7.93 15.21
N ARG A 131 -16.72 6.69 15.03
CA ARG A 131 -16.09 5.52 15.65
C ARG A 131 -14.65 5.32 15.15
N ALA A 132 -14.36 5.58 13.88
CA ALA A 132 -13.00 5.56 13.34
C ALA A 132 -12.07 6.57 14.04
N ALA A 133 -12.58 7.75 14.41
CA ALA A 133 -11.78 8.70 15.20
C ALA A 133 -11.50 8.19 16.61
N ALA A 134 -12.50 7.58 17.28
CA ALA A 134 -12.30 6.97 18.58
C ALA A 134 -11.28 5.81 18.50
N TYR A 135 -11.40 4.94 17.51
CA TYR A 135 -10.41 3.88 17.24
C TYR A 135 -9.00 4.42 16.98
N SER A 136 -8.87 5.52 16.23
CA SER A 136 -7.57 6.16 16.00
C SER A 136 -6.96 6.68 17.30
N LYS A 137 -7.77 7.22 18.22
CA LYS A 137 -7.32 7.67 19.54
C LYS A 137 -6.88 6.51 20.44
N LEU A 138 -7.48 5.34 20.27
CA LEU A 138 -7.09 4.09 20.93
C LEU A 138 -5.90 3.39 20.27
N GLY A 139 -5.35 3.92 19.17
CA GLY A 139 -4.31 3.25 18.38
C GLY A 139 -4.80 2.05 17.58
N ASN A 140 -6.11 1.76 17.55
CA ASN A 140 -6.71 0.73 16.72
C ASN A 140 -6.90 1.25 15.28
N TYR A 141 -5.80 1.46 14.57
CA TYR A 141 -5.85 2.00 13.21
C TYR A 141 -6.49 1.02 12.20
N ALA A 142 -6.39 -0.28 12.43
CA ALA A 142 -7.05 -1.28 11.58
C ALA A 142 -8.60 -1.17 11.66
N GLY A 143 -9.15 -1.03 12.87
CA GLY A 143 -10.58 -0.77 13.06
C GLY A 143 -11.01 0.58 12.47
N ALA A 144 -10.16 1.60 12.59
CA ALA A 144 -10.41 2.90 11.98
C ALA A 144 -10.48 2.83 10.44
N VAL A 145 -9.61 2.04 9.79
CA VAL A 145 -9.67 1.79 8.35
C VAL A 145 -11.01 1.14 7.97
N GLN A 146 -11.41 0.05 8.63
CA GLN A 146 -12.67 -0.65 8.33
C GLN A 146 -13.89 0.29 8.44
N ASP A 147 -13.94 1.12 9.48
CA ASP A 147 -15.01 2.08 9.65
C ASP A 147 -14.96 3.21 8.60
N CYS A 148 -13.78 3.66 8.19
CA CYS A 148 -13.66 4.65 7.12
C CYS A 148 -14.09 4.06 5.76
N GLU A 149 -13.73 2.81 5.44
CA GLU A 149 -14.21 2.11 4.23
C GLU A 149 -15.73 2.07 4.21
N ARG A 150 -16.33 1.72 5.35
CA ARG A 150 -17.78 1.67 5.49
C ARG A 150 -18.43 3.05 5.34
N ALA A 151 -17.86 4.09 5.96
CA ALA A 151 -18.36 5.46 5.85
C ALA A 151 -18.29 5.96 4.40
N ILE A 152 -17.16 5.76 3.71
CA ILE A 152 -16.98 6.11 2.29
C ILE A 152 -17.97 5.36 1.40
N CYS A 153 -18.21 4.09 1.70
CA CYS A 153 -19.13 3.29 0.91
C CYS A 153 -20.62 3.66 1.14
N ILE A 154 -20.94 4.36 2.23
CA ILE A 154 -22.28 4.91 2.48
C ILE A 154 -22.40 6.30 1.85
N ASP A 155 -21.39 7.16 2.06
CA ASP A 155 -21.33 8.51 1.52
C ASP A 155 -19.95 8.77 0.88
N PRO A 156 -19.83 8.56 -0.44
CA PRO A 156 -18.59 8.81 -1.18
C PRO A 156 -18.18 10.30 -1.25
N ALA A 157 -19.06 11.23 -0.86
CA ALA A 157 -18.75 12.65 -0.81
C ALA A 157 -18.26 13.09 0.58
N TYR A 158 -18.18 12.17 1.56
CA TYR A 158 -17.85 12.52 2.93
C TYR A 158 -16.34 12.71 3.16
N SER A 159 -15.84 13.92 2.91
CA SER A 159 -14.41 14.28 3.01
C SER A 159 -13.73 13.84 4.32
N LYS A 160 -14.44 13.91 5.46
CA LYS A 160 -13.92 13.50 6.78
C LYS A 160 -13.55 12.02 6.84
N ALA A 161 -14.27 11.14 6.14
CA ALA A 161 -13.96 9.71 6.11
C ALA A 161 -12.64 9.47 5.34
N TYR A 162 -12.42 10.15 4.22
CA TYR A 162 -11.16 10.10 3.48
C TYR A 162 -9.98 10.67 4.29
N GLY A 163 -10.18 11.80 4.97
CA GLY A 163 -9.15 12.38 5.83
C GLY A 163 -8.75 11.47 7.00
N ARG A 164 -9.73 10.79 7.63
CA ARG A 164 -9.48 9.82 8.71
C ARG A 164 -8.85 8.52 8.19
N MET A 165 -9.23 8.08 6.99
CA MET A 165 -8.59 6.95 6.31
C MET A 165 -7.10 7.22 6.10
N GLY A 166 -6.75 8.39 5.54
CA GLY A 166 -5.36 8.80 5.34
C GLY A 166 -4.57 8.82 6.65
N LEU A 167 -5.19 9.25 7.76
CA LEU A 167 -4.58 9.26 9.08
C LEU A 167 -4.31 7.85 9.59
N ALA A 168 -5.31 6.97 9.55
CA ALA A 168 -5.17 5.59 10.00
C ALA A 168 -4.10 4.84 9.19
N LEU A 169 -4.09 4.99 7.86
CA LEU A 169 -3.09 4.40 6.98
C LEU A 169 -1.69 4.95 7.24
N SER A 170 -1.56 6.26 7.49
CA SER A 170 -0.28 6.88 7.86
C SER A 170 0.27 6.30 9.16
N SER A 171 -0.59 6.05 10.15
CA SER A 171 -0.20 5.42 11.42
C SER A 171 0.16 3.93 11.27
N LEU A 172 -0.32 3.28 10.21
CA LEU A 172 0.06 1.92 9.82
C LEU A 172 1.29 1.88 8.89
N ASN A 173 1.99 3.00 8.71
CA ASN A 173 3.12 3.18 7.79
C ASN A 173 2.79 2.92 6.30
N LYS A 174 1.50 2.94 5.94
CA LYS A 174 1.02 2.80 4.55
C LYS A 174 0.95 4.16 3.86
N HIS A 175 2.10 4.83 3.73
CA HIS A 175 2.16 6.22 3.28
C HIS A 175 1.70 6.43 1.83
N VAL A 176 1.95 5.47 0.93
CA VAL A 176 1.47 5.52 -0.46
C VAL A 176 -0.06 5.59 -0.52
N GLU A 177 -0.73 4.68 0.19
CA GLU A 177 -2.20 4.64 0.27
C GLU A 177 -2.73 5.91 0.96
N ALA A 178 -2.10 6.32 2.07
CA ALA A 178 -2.50 7.52 2.81
C ALA A 178 -2.51 8.80 1.96
N VAL A 179 -1.48 8.99 1.12
CA VAL A 179 -1.38 10.13 0.19
C VAL A 179 -2.58 10.17 -0.77
N ALA A 180 -2.99 9.01 -1.31
CA ALA A 180 -4.15 8.95 -2.20
C ALA A 180 -5.44 9.38 -1.49
N TYR A 181 -5.66 8.90 -0.26
CA TYR A 181 -6.84 9.26 0.52
C TYR A 181 -6.86 10.73 0.96
N TYR A 182 -5.71 11.32 1.33
CA TYR A 182 -5.66 12.75 1.63
C TYR A 182 -5.90 13.63 0.40
N LYS A 183 -5.37 13.24 -0.77
CA LYS A 183 -5.66 13.92 -2.03
C LYS A 183 -7.15 13.87 -2.33
N LYS A 184 -7.79 12.71 -2.16
CA LYS A 184 -9.24 12.59 -2.34
C LYS A 184 -10.03 13.43 -1.32
N ALA A 185 -9.57 13.51 -0.07
CA ALA A 185 -10.18 14.38 0.93
C ALA A 185 -10.10 15.87 0.53
N LEU A 186 -8.97 16.30 -0.05
CA LEU A 186 -8.76 17.66 -0.56
C LEU A 186 -9.50 17.96 -1.87
N GLU A 187 -9.79 16.96 -2.70
CA GLU A 187 -10.71 17.14 -3.84
C GLU A 187 -12.12 17.51 -3.36
N LEU A 188 -12.54 16.95 -2.24
CA LEU A 188 -13.87 17.17 -1.65
C LEU A 188 -13.93 18.40 -0.74
N ASP A 189 -12.83 18.72 -0.05
CA ASP A 189 -12.70 19.87 0.85
C ASP A 189 -11.31 20.52 0.68
N PRO A 190 -11.13 21.38 -0.35
CA PRO A 190 -9.83 21.94 -0.74
C PRO A 190 -9.20 22.88 0.29
N ASP A 191 -10.01 23.49 1.16
CA ASP A 191 -9.56 24.49 2.13
C ASP A 191 -9.19 23.88 3.49
N ASN A 192 -9.27 22.55 3.61
CA ASN A 192 -8.97 21.86 4.85
C ASN A 192 -7.46 21.81 5.15
N GLU A 193 -6.99 22.73 6.00
CA GLU A 193 -5.58 22.82 6.41
C GLU A 193 -5.05 21.55 7.10
N THR A 194 -5.92 20.80 7.79
CA THR A 194 -5.50 19.53 8.42
C THR A 194 -5.16 18.49 7.36
N TYR A 195 -5.94 18.40 6.28
CA TYR A 195 -5.65 17.46 5.18
C TYR A 195 -4.38 17.87 4.44
N LYS A 196 -4.17 19.18 4.18
CA LYS A 196 -2.93 19.68 3.55
C LYS A 196 -1.70 19.34 4.39
N SER A 197 -1.75 19.61 5.70
CA SER A 197 -0.66 19.32 6.62
C SER A 197 -0.36 17.82 6.68
N ASN A 198 -1.39 16.99 6.83
CA ASN A 198 -1.22 15.54 6.93
C ASN A 198 -0.74 14.91 5.61
N LEU A 199 -1.21 15.41 4.46
CA LEU A 199 -0.70 15.02 3.15
C LEU A 199 0.80 15.29 3.05
N LYS A 200 1.24 16.51 3.41
CA LYS A 200 2.65 16.89 3.40
C LYS A 200 3.50 15.97 4.29
N ILE A 201 3.01 15.63 5.48
CA ILE A 201 3.69 14.70 6.38
C ILE A 201 3.79 13.30 5.75
N ALA A 202 2.71 12.80 5.15
CA ALA A 202 2.70 11.50 4.49
C ALA A 202 3.67 11.44 3.29
N GLU A 203 3.74 12.51 2.49
CA GLU A 203 4.68 12.63 1.36
C GLU A 203 6.14 12.71 1.81
N LEU A 204 6.43 13.39 2.93
CA LEU A 204 7.77 13.40 3.53
C LEU A 204 8.17 12.01 4.01
N LYS A 205 7.31 11.33 4.76
CA LYS A 205 7.57 9.96 5.23
C LYS A 205 7.76 8.96 4.08
N LEU A 206 7.05 9.15 2.98
CA LEU A 206 7.24 8.31 1.78
C LEU A 206 8.62 8.52 1.15
N ARG A 207 9.18 9.73 1.23
CA ARG A 207 10.52 10.06 0.72
C ARG A 207 11.63 9.57 1.64
N GLU A 208 11.39 9.60 2.94
CA GLU A 208 12.31 9.14 3.97
C GLU A 208 12.31 7.61 4.14
N ALA A 209 11.26 6.92 3.68
CA ALA A 209 11.22 5.48 3.68
C ALA A 209 12.35 4.92 2.78
N PRO A 210 13.24 4.06 3.29
CA PRO A 210 14.29 3.47 2.48
C PRO A 210 13.65 2.64 1.37
N SER A 211 13.88 3.05 0.11
CA SER A 211 13.40 2.34 -1.06
C SER A 211 13.84 0.87 -1.02
N PRO A 212 12.93 -0.12 -1.08
CA PRO A 212 13.29 -1.54 -1.24
C PRO A 212 13.95 -1.81 -2.59
N THR A 213 13.74 -0.90 -3.54
CA THR A 213 14.41 -0.85 -4.83
C THR A 213 15.42 0.28 -4.77
N GLY A 214 16.67 -0.07 -4.44
CA GLY A 214 17.83 0.74 -4.80
C GLY A 214 17.82 0.94 -6.30
N GLY A 215 17.20 2.02 -6.75
CA GLY A 215 17.30 2.49 -8.11
C GLY A 215 18.78 2.71 -8.39
N VAL A 216 19.26 2.03 -9.43
CA VAL A 216 20.60 2.15 -9.99
C VAL A 216 20.81 3.63 -10.36
N GLY A 217 21.32 4.45 -9.44
CA GLY A 217 21.51 5.88 -9.70
C GLY A 217 21.57 6.82 -8.50
N SER A 218 20.99 6.49 -7.35
CA SER A 218 21.16 7.33 -6.14
C SER A 218 22.17 6.69 -5.19
N PHE A 219 23.44 6.77 -5.55
CA PHE A 219 24.50 6.67 -4.55
C PHE A 219 24.27 7.80 -3.54
N ASP A 220 23.96 7.45 -2.30
CA ASP A 220 23.88 8.41 -1.20
C ASP A 220 25.30 8.89 -0.86
N ILE A 221 25.78 9.84 -1.67
CA ILE A 221 27.09 10.47 -1.50
C ILE A 221 27.17 11.14 -0.12
N ALA A 222 26.05 11.66 0.42
CA ALA A 222 26.04 12.28 1.74
C ALA A 222 26.28 11.26 2.85
N GLY A 223 25.69 10.07 2.75
CA GLY A 223 25.95 8.95 3.67
C GLY A 223 27.37 8.38 3.55
N LEU A 224 27.94 8.35 2.34
CA LEU A 224 29.33 7.91 2.10
C LEU A 224 30.36 8.91 2.64
N LEU A 225 30.11 10.21 2.52
CA LEU A 225 31.02 11.26 3.02
C LEU A 225 31.12 11.27 4.56
N ASN A 226 30.07 10.85 5.25
CA ASN A 226 30.06 10.75 6.71
C ASN A 226 30.55 9.39 7.23
N ASN A 227 30.95 8.45 6.35
CA ASN A 227 31.45 7.15 6.73
C ASN A 227 32.99 7.19 6.95
N PRO A 228 33.49 6.98 8.18
CA PRO A 228 34.93 7.01 8.46
C PRO A 228 35.73 5.97 7.67
N GLY A 229 35.12 4.83 7.35
CA GLY A 229 35.73 3.77 6.53
C GLY A 229 35.89 4.17 5.07
N PHE A 230 34.93 4.91 4.53
CA PHE A 230 35.03 5.44 3.16
C PHE A 230 36.07 6.57 3.08
N MET A 231 36.10 7.46 4.07
CA MET A 231 37.06 8.57 4.10
C MET A 231 38.51 8.09 4.27
N SER A 232 38.73 7.03 5.05
CA SER A 232 40.05 6.38 5.16
C SER A 232 40.44 5.63 3.88
N MET A 233 39.50 4.94 3.24
CA MET A 233 39.74 4.31 1.93
C MET A 233 40.08 5.34 0.85
N ALA A 234 39.34 6.45 0.77
CA ALA A 234 39.60 7.54 -0.16
C ALA A 234 40.96 8.22 0.10
N SER A 235 41.34 8.41 1.37
CA SER A 235 42.66 8.92 1.76
C SER A 235 43.78 7.98 1.34
N ASN A 236 43.63 6.67 1.57
CA ASN A 236 44.61 5.67 1.13
C ASN A 236 44.76 5.61 -0.40
N LEU A 237 43.65 5.81 -1.13
CA LEU A 237 43.66 5.85 -2.58
C LEU A 237 44.33 7.14 -3.11
N MET A 238 44.10 8.29 -2.48
CA MET A 238 44.79 9.55 -2.80
C MET A 238 46.28 9.54 -2.43
N ASN A 239 46.67 8.77 -1.42
CA ASN A 239 48.07 8.57 -1.04
C ASN A 239 48.78 7.52 -1.91
N ASN A 240 48.09 6.87 -2.85
CA ASN A 240 48.70 5.93 -3.78
C ASN A 240 49.45 6.69 -4.89
N PRO A 241 50.78 6.49 -5.05
CA PRO A 241 51.58 7.18 -6.06
C PRO A 241 51.08 6.99 -7.49
N GLN A 242 50.46 5.84 -7.80
CA GLN A 242 49.91 5.55 -9.13
C GLN A 242 48.66 6.39 -9.43
N ILE A 243 47.81 6.63 -8.42
CA ILE A 243 46.63 7.48 -8.54
C ILE A 243 47.04 8.96 -8.64
N GLN A 244 48.09 9.37 -7.92
CA GLN A 244 48.66 10.72 -8.05
C GLN A 244 49.28 10.96 -9.44
N GLN A 245 49.92 9.95 -10.01
CA GLN A 245 50.43 10.00 -11.40
C GLN A 245 49.29 10.07 -12.42
N LEU A 246 48.21 9.32 -12.21
CA LEU A 246 47.01 9.37 -13.05
C LEU A 246 46.33 10.75 -12.98
N MET A 247 46.18 11.31 -11.78
CA MET A 247 45.54 12.61 -11.55
C MET A 247 46.39 13.78 -12.08
N SER A 248 47.72 13.71 -11.92
CA SER A 248 48.64 14.68 -12.53
C SER A 248 48.69 14.58 -14.07
N GLY A 249 48.50 13.39 -14.64
CA GLY A 249 48.30 13.20 -16.08
C GLY A 249 47.04 13.88 -16.61
N MET A 250 45.92 13.81 -15.86
CA MET A 250 44.69 14.52 -16.21
C MET A 250 44.77 16.04 -16.04
N ILE A 251 45.43 16.52 -14.97
CA ILE A 251 45.58 17.96 -14.71
C ILE A 251 46.57 18.60 -15.68
N SER A 252 47.62 17.88 -16.10
CA SER A 252 48.58 18.37 -17.11
C SER A 252 48.05 18.31 -18.55
N GLY A 253 47.06 17.45 -18.83
CA GLY A 253 46.34 17.41 -20.13
C GLY A 253 45.27 18.50 -20.30
N GLY A 254 44.99 19.31 -19.27
CA GLY A 254 43.88 20.27 -19.23
C GLY A 254 44.21 21.69 -19.72
N ASN A 255 45.38 21.95 -20.28
CA ASN A 255 45.77 23.30 -20.69
C ASN A 255 45.36 23.59 -22.14
N ASN A 256 44.06 23.72 -22.39
CA ASN A 256 43.57 24.49 -23.53
C ASN A 256 42.28 25.25 -23.13
N PRO A 257 42.30 26.60 -23.10
CA PRO A 257 41.15 27.38 -22.65
C PRO A 257 40.10 27.46 -23.78
N LEU A 258 38.83 27.26 -23.38
CA LEU A 258 37.57 27.62 -24.05
C LEU A 258 37.56 27.75 -25.59
N GLY A 259 36.84 26.85 -26.26
CA GLY A 259 36.41 27.08 -27.64
C GLY A 259 35.50 26.03 -28.25
N THR A 260 34.19 26.19 -28.05
CA THR A 260 33.06 25.69 -28.87
C THR A 260 32.66 24.19 -28.84
N PRO A 261 31.36 23.87 -28.68
CA PRO A 261 30.84 22.51 -28.74
C PRO A 261 30.53 22.10 -30.18
N GLY A 262 31.11 21.00 -30.68
CA GLY A 262 30.70 20.51 -32.01
C GLY A 262 31.52 19.45 -32.73
N THR A 263 32.55 18.80 -32.17
CA THR A 263 33.31 17.79 -32.92
C THR A 263 33.48 16.48 -32.17
N SER A 264 33.06 15.40 -32.83
CA SER A 264 33.14 14.00 -32.42
C SER A 264 34.54 13.60 -31.94
N PRO A 265 34.65 12.67 -30.97
CA PRO A 265 35.94 12.18 -30.49
C PRO A 265 36.70 11.50 -31.63
N SER A 266 37.97 11.86 -31.78
CA SER A 266 38.85 11.32 -32.82
C SER A 266 39.22 9.86 -32.52
N GLN A 267 39.42 9.06 -33.58
CA GLN A 267 39.72 7.61 -33.50
C GLN A 267 40.92 7.23 -32.60
N ASN A 268 41.79 8.19 -32.26
CA ASN A 268 42.94 7.95 -31.38
C ASN A 268 42.56 7.79 -29.89
N ASP A 269 41.43 8.35 -29.43
CA ASP A 269 40.99 8.22 -28.04
C ASP A 269 40.37 6.84 -27.75
N LEU A 270 39.83 6.17 -28.77
CA LEU A 270 39.25 4.84 -28.61
C LEU A 270 40.34 3.75 -28.57
N ALA A 271 41.41 3.93 -29.34
CA ALA A 271 42.53 2.98 -29.37
C ALA A 271 43.31 2.96 -28.04
N SER A 272 43.50 4.12 -27.40
CA SER A 272 44.16 4.23 -26.10
C SER A 272 43.31 3.62 -24.97
N LEU A 273 41.98 3.77 -25.02
CA LEU A 273 41.04 3.14 -24.09
C LEU A 273 40.99 1.61 -24.24
N ILE A 274 41.04 1.09 -25.46
CA ILE A 274 41.08 -0.36 -25.72
C ILE A 274 42.38 -0.97 -25.18
N GLN A 275 43.51 -0.29 -25.37
CA GLN A 275 44.81 -0.77 -24.93
C GLN A 275 44.95 -0.75 -23.40
N ALA A 276 44.38 0.28 -22.74
CA ALA A 276 44.30 0.33 -21.28
C ALA A 276 43.40 -0.80 -20.71
N GLY A 277 42.28 -1.10 -21.37
CA GLY A 277 41.40 -2.22 -20.99
C GLY A 277 42.07 -3.59 -21.11
N GLN A 278 42.89 -3.79 -22.16
CA GLN A 278 43.63 -5.04 -22.35
C GLN A 278 44.74 -5.26 -21.32
N GLN A 279 45.41 -4.20 -20.86
CA GLN A 279 46.43 -4.31 -19.80
C GLN A 279 45.81 -4.62 -18.43
N PHE A 280 44.63 -4.07 -18.15
CA PHE A 280 43.91 -4.35 -16.90
C PHE A 280 43.44 -5.81 -16.81
N ALA A 281 42.99 -6.39 -17.93
CA ALA A 281 42.55 -7.78 -17.99
C ALA A 281 43.67 -8.82 -17.81
N GLN A 282 44.95 -8.43 -17.93
CA GLN A 282 46.10 -9.32 -17.71
C GLN A 282 46.60 -9.32 -16.26
N GLN A 283 46.05 -8.46 -15.40
CA GLN A 283 46.44 -8.32 -13.99
C GLN A 283 45.37 -8.84 -13.00
N MET A 284 44.29 -9.44 -13.50
CA MET A 284 43.37 -10.30 -12.74
C MET A 284 43.57 -11.76 -13.15
#